data_AF-A0A1I5DDD8-F1
#
_entry.id   AF-A0A1I5DDD8-F1
#
_cell.length_a   1.000
_cell.length_b   1.000
_cell.length_c   1.000
_cell.angle_alpha   90.00
_cell.angle_beta   90.00
_cell.angle_gamma   90.00
#
_symmetry.space_group_name_H-M   'P 1'
#
loop_
_entity.id
_entity.type
_entity.pdbx_description
1 polymer ?
#
loop_
_entity_poly.entity_id
_entity_poly.type
_entity_poly.pdbx_seq_one_letter_code
_entity_poly.pdbx_strand_id
1 'polypeptide(L)'
;MDAIALRRFVVAAEELHFARAAKYLNIPRSTLLASVRELENELRTPLFDMAASSTTLTAAGRALLADEQRKADATAASVQNRPQPAGGKAKANKGKGRAPAVKGQPRPGKRRQSR
;
A
#
# COMPACT_ATOMS: atom_id res chain seq x y z
N MET A 1 -8.70 -11.20 -14.26
CA MET A 1 -7.30 -11.19 -13.82
C MET A 1 -6.85 -9.75 -13.76
N ASP A 2 -6.80 -9.16 -12.57
CA ASP A 2 -6.33 -7.79 -12.39
C ASP A 2 -4.80 -7.69 -12.49
N ALA A 3 -4.31 -6.87 -13.43
CA ALA A 3 -2.87 -6.65 -13.64
C ALA A 3 -2.14 -6.12 -12.40
N ILE A 4 -2.85 -5.40 -11.52
CA ILE A 4 -2.32 -4.91 -10.24
C ILE A 4 -2.13 -6.08 -9.26
N ALA A 5 -3.09 -7.00 -9.19
CA ALA A 5 -3.01 -8.18 -8.31
C ALA A 5 -1.86 -9.10 -8.75
N LEU A 6 -1.69 -9.31 -10.05
CA LEU A 6 -0.56 -10.08 -10.62
C LEU A 6 0.80 -9.46 -10.26
N ARG A 7 0.99 -8.14 -10.44
CA ARG A 7 2.24 -7.49 -10.04
C ARG A 7 2.53 -7.60 -8.54
N ARG A 8 1.49 -7.47 -7.71
CA ARG A 8 1.61 -7.64 -6.25
C ARG A 8 1.99 -9.08 -5.89
N PHE A 9 1.44 -10.06 -6.59
CA PHE A 9 1.77 -11.47 -6.45
C PHE A 9 3.24 -11.73 -6.79
N VAL A 10 3.73 -11.26 -7.94
CA VAL A 10 5.13 -11.46 -8.38
C VAL A 10 6.11 -10.98 -7.32
N VAL A 11 5.93 -9.77 -6.79
CA VAL A 11 6.80 -9.24 -5.72
C VAL A 11 6.70 -10.07 -4.43
N ALA A 12 5.50 -10.54 -4.07
CA ALA A 12 5.34 -11.40 -2.89
C ALA A 12 5.99 -12.78 -3.07
N ALA A 13 5.99 -13.31 -4.29
CA ALA A 13 6.58 -14.59 -4.65
C ALA A 13 8.12 -14.54 -4.67
N GLU A 14 8.71 -13.42 -5.10
CA GLU A 14 10.16 -13.19 -5.07
C GLU A 14 10.69 -13.02 -3.64
N GLU A 15 9.98 -12.26 -2.80
CA GLU A 15 10.42 -12.01 -1.42
C GLU A 15 10.19 -13.21 -0.48
N LEU A 16 9.26 -14.11 -0.83
CA LEU A 16 8.73 -15.18 0.03
C LEU A 16 8.32 -14.69 1.43
N HIS A 17 8.06 -13.38 1.56
CA HIS A 17 7.74 -12.75 2.84
C HIS A 17 6.83 -11.54 2.63
N PHE A 18 5.54 -11.71 2.96
CA PHE A 18 4.52 -10.67 2.77
C PHE A 18 4.83 -9.33 3.46
N ALA A 19 5.54 -9.33 4.60
CA ALA A 19 5.90 -8.09 5.28
C ALA A 19 6.99 -7.32 4.52
N ARG A 20 7.97 -8.02 3.92
CA ARG A 20 9.00 -7.40 3.08
C ARG A 20 8.42 -6.93 1.75
N ALA A 21 7.61 -7.75 1.09
CA ALA A 21 6.92 -7.39 -0.14
C ALA A 21 5.99 -6.17 0.04
N ALA A 22 5.22 -6.12 1.14
CA ALA A 22 4.35 -4.98 1.44
C ALA A 22 5.14 -3.68 1.66
N LYS A 23 6.30 -3.76 2.34
CA LYS A 23 7.22 -2.62 2.50
C LYS A 23 7.79 -2.16 1.15
N TYR A 24 8.20 -3.09 0.30
CA TYR A 24 8.73 -2.78 -1.04
C TYR A 24 7.69 -2.06 -1.92
N LEU A 25 6.44 -2.53 -1.88
CA LEU A 25 5.32 -1.94 -2.60
C LEU A 25 4.75 -0.68 -1.94
N ASN A 26 5.23 -0.32 -0.75
CA ASN A 26 4.72 0.78 0.08
C ASN A 26 3.20 0.71 0.33
N ILE A 27 2.68 -0.51 0.53
CA ILE A 27 1.26 -0.76 0.83
C ILE A 27 1.10 -1.50 2.16
N PRO A 28 -0.09 -1.43 2.81
CA PRO A 28 -0.37 -2.26 3.98
C PRO A 28 -0.31 -3.75 3.64
N ARG A 29 0.23 -4.56 4.57
CA ARG A 29 0.25 -6.03 4.45
C ARG A 29 -1.14 -6.62 4.23
N SER A 30 -2.18 -6.05 4.85
CA SER A 30 -3.58 -6.49 4.66
C SER A 30 -4.06 -6.30 3.23
N THR A 31 -3.67 -5.21 2.56
CA THR A 31 -3.97 -4.96 1.15
C THR A 31 -3.27 -5.97 0.24
N LEU A 32 -1.99 -6.26 0.52
CA LEU A 32 -1.24 -7.28 -0.22
C LEU A 32 -1.91 -8.66 -0.09
N LEU A 33 -2.25 -9.06 1.14
CA LEU A 33 -2.93 -10.33 1.40
C LEU A 33 -4.30 -10.42 0.71
N ALA A 34 -5.08 -9.33 0.72
CA ALA A 34 -6.38 -9.27 0.08
C ALA A 34 -6.25 -9.46 -1.44
N SER A 35 -5.31 -8.77 -2.10
CA SER A 35 -5.08 -8.94 -3.53
C SER A 35 -4.59 -10.34 -3.90
N VAL A 36 -3.77 -10.97 -3.06
CA VAL A 36 -3.32 -12.35 -3.29
C VAL A 36 -4.49 -13.33 -3.13
N ARG A 37 -5.32 -13.17 -2.10
CA ARG A 37 -6.50 -14.02 -1.89
C ARG A 37 -7.53 -13.89 -3.02
N GLU A 38 -7.72 -12.68 -3.52
CA GLU A 38 -8.59 -12.42 -4.67
C GLU A 38 -8.08 -13.16 -5.92
N LEU A 39 -6.76 -13.10 -6.16
CA LEU A 39 -6.11 -13.84 -7.24
C LEU A 39 -6.25 -15.36 -7.06
N GLU A 40 -6.03 -15.88 -5.85
CA GLU A 40 -6.21 -17.30 -5.53
C GLU A 40 -7.66 -17.77 -5.72
N ASN A 41 -8.63 -16.92 -5.36
CA ASN A 41 -10.06 -17.20 -5.57
C ASN A 41 -10.42 -17.21 -7.06
N GLU A 42 -9.87 -16.28 -7.84
CA GLU A 42 -10.10 -16.20 -9.28
C GLU A 42 -9.51 -17.44 -9.99
N LEU A 43 -8.30 -17.86 -9.60
CA LEU A 43 -7.61 -19.05 -10.10
C LEU A 43 -8.13 -20.36 -9.49
N ARG A 44 -8.94 -20.27 -8.43
CA ARG A 44 -9.40 -21.40 -7.59
C ARG A 44 -8.25 -22.30 -7.12
N THR A 45 -7.05 -21.76 -7.01
CA THR A 45 -5.83 -22.52 -6.76
C THR A 45 -4.98 -21.77 -5.74
N PRO A 46 -4.53 -22.43 -4.65
CA PRO A 46 -3.64 -21.80 -3.69
C PRO A 46 -2.27 -21.54 -4.32
N LEU A 47 -1.77 -20.32 -4.21
CA LEU A 47 -0.47 -19.91 -4.75
C LEU A 47 0.61 -19.87 -3.67
N PHE A 48 0.21 -19.60 -2.43
CA PHE A 48 1.08 -19.66 -1.27
C PHE A 48 0.63 -20.74 -0.29
N ASP A 49 1.62 -21.43 0.27
CA ASP A 49 1.47 -22.27 1.44
C ASP A 49 2.02 -21.51 2.64
N MET A 50 1.12 -21.19 3.58
CA MET A 50 1.44 -20.44 4.79
C MET A 50 1.52 -21.38 5.98
N ALA A 51 2.59 -22.17 6.05
CA ALA A 51 2.96 -22.83 7.30
C ALA A 51 3.28 -21.75 8.34
N ALA A 52 2.86 -21.95 9.60
CA ALA A 52 2.82 -20.93 10.66
C ALA A 52 4.13 -20.14 10.92
N SER A 53 5.26 -20.57 10.35
CA SER A 53 6.56 -19.89 10.44
C SER A 53 7.20 -19.54 9.09
N SER A 54 6.70 -20.04 7.96
CA SER A 54 7.33 -19.86 6.64
C SER A 54 6.29 -19.76 5.53
N THR A 55 6.40 -18.73 4.70
CA THR A 55 5.62 -18.61 3.47
C THR A 55 6.40 -19.30 2.34
N THR A 56 5.81 -20.34 1.76
CA THR A 56 6.39 -21.07 0.63
C THR A 56 5.48 -20.99 -0.58
N LEU A 57 6.05 -21.00 -1.78
CA LEU A 57 5.29 -21.02 -3.02
C LEU A 57 4.81 -22.44 -3.35
N THR A 58 3.54 -22.58 -3.68
CA THR A 58 2.99 -23.87 -4.17
C THR A 58 3.49 -24.18 -5.58
N ALA A 59 3.26 -25.40 -6.06
CA ALA A 59 3.60 -25.76 -7.44
C ALA A 59 2.92 -24.84 -8.47
N ALA A 60 1.65 -24.48 -8.23
CA ALA A 60 0.90 -23.54 -9.07
C ALA A 60 1.48 -22.12 -9.00
N GLY A 61 1.85 -21.65 -7.80
CA GLY A 61 2.50 -20.35 -7.63
C GLY A 61 3.84 -20.26 -8.38
N ARG A 62 4.64 -21.34 -8.39
CA ARG A 62 5.91 -21.40 -9.14
C ARG A 62 5.70 -21.36 -10.64
N ALA A 63 4.72 -22.09 -11.15
CA ALA A 63 4.38 -22.08 -12.57
C ALA A 63 3.91 -20.68 -13.02
N LEU A 64 3.08 -20.02 -12.22
CA LEU A 64 2.57 -18.68 -12.53
C LEU A 64 3.69 -17.62 -12.49
N LEU A 65 4.61 -17.71 -11.53
CA LEU A 65 5.77 -16.82 -11.48
C LEU A 65 6.66 -16.98 -12.73
N ALA A 66 6.93 -18.23 -13.15
CA ALA A 66 7.74 -18.50 -14.34
C ALA A 66 7.07 -17.98 -15.63
N ASP A 67 5.74 -18.07 -15.73
CA ASP A 67 4.98 -17.56 -16.86
C ASP A 67 5.02 -16.02 -16.92
N GLU A 68 4.84 -15.35 -15.78
CA GLU A 68 4.92 -13.89 -15.69
C GLU A 68 6.35 -13.36 -15.93
N GLN A 69 7.38 -14.07 -15.46
CA GLN A 69 8.78 -13.74 -15.77
C GLN A 69 9.04 -13.85 -17.27
N ARG A 70 8.58 -14.93 -17.92
CA ARG A 70 8.73 -15.10 -19.37
C ARG A 70 8.04 -13.98 -20.16
N LYS A 71 6.86 -13.53 -19.73
CA LYS A 71 6.16 -12.37 -20.32
C LYS A 71 6.91 -11.06 -20.07
N ALA A 72 7.48 -10.90 -18.87
CA ALA A 72 8.28 -9.75 -18.51
C ALA A 72 9.57 -9.69 -19.36
N ASP A 73 10.27 -10.80 -19.58
CA ASP A 73 11.44 -10.88 -20.45
C ASP A 73 11.10 -10.56 -21.91
N ALA A 74 9.95 -11.07 -22.39
CA ALA A 74 9.45 -10.76 -23.73
C ALA A 74 9.08 -9.27 -23.90
N THR A 75 8.73 -8.56 -22.81
CA THR A 75 8.39 -7.13 -22.82
C THR A 75 9.54 -6.22 -22.38
N ALA A 76 10.56 -6.74 -21.70
CA ALA A 76 11.79 -6.03 -21.31
C ALA A 76 12.66 -5.69 -22.53
N ALA A 77 12.45 -6.37 -23.66
CA ALA A 77 12.96 -5.93 -24.96
C ALA A 77 12.31 -4.61 -25.45
N SER A 78 11.28 -4.08 -24.77
CA SER A 78 10.50 -2.92 -25.24
C SER A 78 10.23 -1.82 -24.19
N VAL A 79 10.10 -2.09 -22.89
CA VAL A 79 9.54 -1.07 -21.96
C VAL A 79 10.15 -1.07 -20.55
N GLN A 80 11.09 -0.16 -20.28
CA GLN A 80 11.41 0.33 -18.94
C GLN A 80 10.35 1.35 -18.46
N ASN A 81 9.16 0.89 -18.05
CA ASN A 81 8.14 1.80 -17.52
C ASN A 81 7.70 1.40 -16.11
N ARG A 82 8.43 1.93 -15.12
CA ARG A 82 8.02 1.97 -13.71
C ARG A 82 6.80 2.88 -13.55
N PRO A 83 5.66 2.41 -13.05
CA PRO A 83 4.66 3.29 -12.46
C PRO A 83 5.05 3.66 -11.02
N GLN A 84 4.64 4.87 -10.67
CA GLN A 84 5.04 5.74 -9.57
C GLN A 84 4.50 5.31 -8.19
N PRO A 85 5.09 5.78 -7.07
CA PRO A 85 4.52 5.56 -5.74
C PRO A 85 3.23 6.37 -5.55
N ALA A 86 2.11 5.66 -5.37
CA ALA A 86 0.83 6.24 -5.00
C ALA A 86 0.49 5.94 -3.53
N GLY A 87 0.44 6.99 -2.70
CA GLY A 87 -0.51 7.07 -1.58
C GLY A 87 -0.01 6.77 -0.16
N GLY A 88 0.64 7.75 0.48
CA GLY A 88 0.69 7.84 1.94
C GLY A 88 -0.40 8.77 2.46
N LYS A 89 -1.58 8.24 2.82
CA LYS A 89 -2.56 9.00 3.63
C LYS A 89 -2.06 9.04 5.07
N ALA A 90 -1.40 10.13 5.47
CA ALA A 90 -1.24 10.44 6.88
C ALA A 90 -2.57 11.00 7.42
N LYS A 91 -3.16 10.28 8.38
CA LYS A 91 -4.34 10.69 9.13
C LYS A 91 -4.09 11.98 9.91
N ALA A 92 -5.13 12.79 9.98
CA ALA A 92 -5.26 13.97 10.83
C ALA A 92 -4.86 13.72 12.30
N ASN A 93 -4.21 14.71 12.92
CA ASN A 93 -4.28 14.86 14.36
C ASN A 93 -5.30 15.95 14.71
N LYS A 94 -6.45 15.51 15.23
CA LYS A 94 -7.49 16.36 15.81
C LYS A 94 -7.19 16.49 17.31
N GLY A 95 -6.39 17.48 17.68
CA GLY A 95 -6.10 17.85 19.07
C GLY A 95 -6.65 19.23 19.39
N LYS A 96 -7.74 19.28 20.16
CA LYS A 96 -8.27 20.45 20.87
C LYS A 96 -7.18 21.07 21.76
N GLY A 97 -7.12 22.41 21.83
CA GLY A 97 -6.86 23.09 23.10
C GLY A 97 -5.81 24.20 23.11
N ARG A 98 -6.29 25.39 23.53
CA ARG A 98 -5.61 26.53 24.17
C ARG A 98 -4.85 27.52 23.29
N ALA A 99 -5.47 28.70 23.14
CA ALA A 99 -4.77 29.95 22.88
C ALA A 99 -3.90 30.31 24.10
N PRO A 100 -2.63 30.72 23.93
CA PRO A 100 -1.89 31.33 25.03
C PRO A 100 -2.40 32.77 25.25
N ALA A 101 -2.99 33.00 26.41
CA ALA A 101 -3.26 34.34 26.93
C ALA A 101 -2.09 34.76 27.81
N VAL A 102 -1.41 35.88 27.48
CA VAL A 102 -0.64 36.70 28.44
C VAL A 102 -0.68 38.15 27.90
N LYS A 103 -1.54 39.03 28.42
CA LYS A 103 -1.49 39.84 29.67
C LYS A 103 -0.74 41.17 29.45
N GLY A 104 -1.49 42.18 29.02
CA GLY A 104 -1.03 43.57 28.85
C GLY A 104 -2.10 44.42 28.15
N GLN A 105 -3.01 44.98 28.95
CA GLN A 105 -4.05 45.95 28.55
C GLN A 105 -3.45 47.26 27.97
N PRO A 106 -4.24 48.21 27.39
CA PRO A 106 -5.69 48.39 27.48
C PRO A 106 -6.45 48.44 26.15
N ARG A 107 -7.77 48.23 26.24
CA ARG A 107 -8.74 48.39 25.14
C ARG A 107 -9.13 49.87 25.00
N PRO A 108 -9.01 50.48 23.81
CA PRO A 108 -9.75 51.70 23.49
C PRO A 108 -10.48 51.51 22.16
N GLY A 109 -11.80 51.57 22.00
CA GLY A 109 -12.94 51.84 22.86
C GLY A 109 -14.08 52.08 21.85
N LYS A 110 -15.09 51.21 21.77
CA LYS A 110 -16.31 51.55 21.03
C LYS A 110 -17.17 52.41 21.96
N ARG A 111 -17.20 53.73 21.75
CA ARG A 111 -18.32 54.56 22.20
C ARG A 111 -18.92 55.29 21.00
N ARG A 112 -20.03 54.70 20.56
CA ARG A 112 -21.08 55.29 19.74
C ARG A 112 -22.01 56.04 20.72
N GLN A 113 -22.28 57.32 20.51
CA GLN A 113 -23.42 58.11 21.03
C GLN A 113 -23.19 59.56 20.55
N SER A 114 -23.85 60.01 19.47
CA SER A 114 -25.18 60.65 19.42
C SER A 114 -25.28 61.98 20.17
N ARG A 115 -25.37 63.07 19.41
CA ARG A 115 -26.43 64.07 19.51
C ARG A 115 -26.57 64.78 18.17
#